data_AF-A0A524P0T6-F1
#
_entry.id   AF-A0A524P0T6-F1
#
_cell.length_a   1.000
_cell.length_b   1.000
_cell.length_c   1.000
_cell.angle_alpha   90.00
_cell.angle_beta   90.00
_cell.angle_gamma   90.00
#
_symmetry.space_group_name_H-M   'P 1'
#
loop_
_entity.id
_entity.type
_entity.pdbx_description
1 polymer ?
#
loop_
_entity_poly.entity_id
_entity_poly.type
_entity_poly.pdbx_seq_one_letter_code
_entity_poly.pdbx_strand_id
1 'polypeptide(L)' 'MSLKTTIQIKKETAQLLKAQQDHSRESYDEIIHKLLKSYEKTKAHNQYDDFLHKIQQMKMRELWDNEEDDAWNKY' A
#
# COMPACT_ATOMS: atom_id res chain seq x y z
N MET A 1 -32.93 -9.50 -14.39
CA MET A 1 -31.74 -10.33 -14.13
C MET A 1 -31.12 -9.86 -12.83
N SER A 2 -30.88 -10.77 -11.87
CA SER A 2 -30.18 -10.42 -10.62
C SER A 2 -28.68 -10.30 -10.93
N LEU A 3 -28.09 -9.13 -10.73
CA LEU A 3 -26.65 -8.84 -10.97
C LEU A 3 -25.73 -9.42 -9.87
N LYS A 4 -26.14 -10.53 -9.24
CA LYS A 4 -25.44 -11.10 -8.07
C LYS A 4 -24.90 -12.48 -8.40
N THR A 5 -23.63 -12.69 -8.06
CA THR A 5 -22.93 -13.96 -8.23
C THR A 5 -22.68 -14.59 -6.87
N THR A 6 -22.82 -15.92 -6.78
CA THR A 6 -22.51 -16.66 -5.55
C THR A 6 -21.02 -17.01 -5.52
N ILE A 7 -20.35 -16.66 -4.43
CA ILE A 7 -18.97 -17.06 -4.17
C ILE A 7 -18.93 -17.97 -2.93
N GLN A 8 -18.04 -18.95 -2.94
CA GLN A 8 -17.77 -19.78 -1.77
C GLN A 8 -16.55 -19.23 -1.05
N ILE A 9 -16.70 -18.99 0.25
CA ILE A 9 -15.63 -18.52 1.13
C ILE A 9 -15.57 -19.41 2.37
N LYS A 10 -14.39 -19.50 2.99
CA LYS A 10 -14.23 -20.22 4.25
C LYS A 10 -15.05 -19.55 5.34
N LYS A 11 -15.57 -20.35 6.27
CA LYS A 11 -16.36 -19.87 7.41
C LYS A 11 -15.57 -18.88 8.27
N GLU A 12 -14.28 -19.12 8.44
CA GLU A 12 -13.35 -18.22 9.13
C GLU A 12 -13.28 -16.84 8.45
N THR A 13 -13.14 -16.81 7.13
CA THR A 13 -13.13 -15.56 6.34
C THR A 13 -14.46 -14.81 6.46
N ALA A 14 -15.60 -15.51 6.46
CA ALA A 14 -16.91 -14.88 6.67
C ALA A 14 -17.04 -14.26 8.06
N GLN A 15 -16.48 -14.90 9.10
CA GLN A 15 -16.45 -14.34 10.45
C GLN A 15 -15.56 -13.10 10.55
N LEU A 16 -14.40 -13.12 9.88
CA LEU A 16 -13.52 -11.95 9.80
C LEU A 16 -14.21 -10.78 9.10
N LEU A 17 -14.89 -11.03 7.98
CA LEU A 17 -15.67 -10.00 7.29
C LEU A 17 -16.75 -9.42 8.20
N LYS A 18 -17.43 -10.27 8.98
CA LYS A 18 -18.44 -9.82 9.96
C LYS A 18 -17.83 -8.98 11.08
N ALA A 19 -16.61 -9.31 11.53
CA ALA A 19 -15.91 -8.54 12.56
C ALA A 19 -15.40 -7.17 12.06
N GLN A 20 -15.23 -7.01 10.75
CA GLN A 20 -14.84 -5.76 10.10
C GLN A 20 -16.04 -4.86 9.74
N GLN A 21 -17.27 -5.23 10.12
CA GLN A 21 -18.44 -4.40 9.91
C GLN A 21 -18.38 -3.14 10.78
N ASP A 22 -18.49 -1.97 10.16
CA ASP A 22 -18.58 -0.70 10.89
C ASP A 22 -19.98 -0.50 11.48
N HIS A 23 -21.00 -1.07 10.84
CA HIS A 23 -22.39 -1.03 11.31
C HIS A 23 -23.16 -2.32 11.01
N SER A 24 -24.16 -2.63 11.84
CA SER A 24 -24.93 -3.89 11.80
C SER A 24 -25.68 -4.17 10.49
N ARG A 25 -25.86 -3.16 9.63
CA ARG A 25 -26.54 -3.29 8.32
C ARG A 25 -25.61 -3.34 7.12
N GLU A 26 -24.29 -3.40 7.33
CA GLU A 26 -23.32 -3.40 6.24
C GLU A 26 -23.35 -4.73 5.48
N SER A 27 -23.43 -4.66 4.16
CA SER A 27 -23.38 -5.85 3.31
C SER A 27 -21.94 -6.37 3.22
N TYR A 28 -21.77 -7.70 3.13
CA TYR A 28 -20.46 -8.27 2.81
C TYR A 28 -19.88 -7.73 1.51
N ASP A 29 -20.75 -7.38 0.55
CA ASP A 29 -20.35 -6.78 -0.73
C ASP A 29 -19.70 -5.40 -0.54
N GLU A 30 -20.26 -4.57 0.35
CA GLU A 30 -19.73 -3.23 0.67
C GLU A 30 -18.37 -3.32 1.36
N ILE A 31 -18.24 -4.25 2.31
CA ILE A 31 -16.98 -4.53 3.03
C ILE A 31 -15.90 -4.99 2.05
N ILE A 32 -16.23 -5.94 1.18
CA ILE A 32 -15.30 -6.45 0.17
C ILE A 32 -14.87 -5.32 -0.76
N HIS A 33 -15.80 -4.47 -1.21
CA HIS A 33 -15.48 -3.30 -2.04
C HIS A 33 -14.58 -2.30 -1.32
N LYS A 34 -14.82 -2.01 -0.04
CA LYS A 34 -13.99 -1.12 0.78
C LYS A 34 -12.56 -1.67 0.93
N LEU A 35 -12.43 -2.97 1.21
CA LEU A 35 -11.15 -3.66 1.33
C LEU A 35 -10.39 -3.67 0.00
N LEU A 36 -11.06 -3.97 -1.11
CA LEU A 36 -10.45 -3.94 -2.45
C LEU A 36 -9.96 -2.53 -2.81
N LYS A 37 -10.76 -1.50 -2.55
CA LYS A 37 -10.36 -0.11 -2.79
C LYS A 37 -9.17 0.31 -1.94
N SER A 38 -9.12 -0.14 -0.68
CA SER A 38 -7.95 0.09 0.18
C SER A 38 -6.72 -0.64 -0.36
N TYR A 39 -6.87 -1.89 -0.79
CA TYR A 39 -5.80 -2.68 -1.38
C TYR A 39 -5.27 -2.05 -2.67
N GLU A 40 -6.14 -1.58 -3.56
CA GLU A 40 -5.73 -0.85 -4.77
C GLU A 40 -4.96 0.42 -4.44
N LYS A 41 -5.42 1.19 -3.44
CA LYS A 41 -4.68 2.38 -2.98
C LYS A 41 -3.31 1.99 -2.46
N THR A 42 -3.21 0.97 -1.61
CA THR A 42 -1.92 0.50 -1.08
C THR A 42 -1.02 -0.10 -2.15
N LYS A 43 -1.60 -0.74 -3.18
CA LYS A 43 -0.84 -1.30 -4.31
C LYS A 43 -0.37 -0.22 -5.30
N ALA A 44 -1.20 0.79 -5.55
CA ALA A 44 -0.86 1.91 -6.42
C ALA A 44 0.14 2.87 -5.75
N HIS A 45 0.04 3.02 -4.42
CA HIS A 45 1.07 3.66 -3.61
C HIS A 45 2.17 2.63 -3.34
N ASN A 46 3.05 2.41 -4.31
CA ASN A 46 4.31 1.67 -4.14
C ASN A 46 5.16 2.35 -3.06
N GLN A 47 4.81 2.18 -1.78
CA GLN A 47 5.59 2.64 -0.64
C GLN A 47 7.01 2.07 -0.67
N TYR A 48 7.21 0.98 -1.41
CA TYR A 48 8.51 0.42 -1.73
C TYR A 48 9.37 1.36 -2.59
N ASP A 49 8.82 1.97 -3.64
CA ASP A 49 9.56 2.93 -4.48
C ASP A 49 9.85 4.21 -3.69
N ASP A 50 8.88 4.74 -2.94
CA ASP A 50 9.10 5.93 -2.11
C ASP A 50 10.14 5.69 -1.00
N PHE A 51 10.17 4.50 -0.42
CA PHE A 51 11.17 4.09 0.57
C PHE A 51 12.56 3.93 -0.07
N LEU A 52 12.65 3.29 -1.23
CA LEU A 52 13.89 3.17 -2.01
C LEU A 52 14.44 4.52 -2.42
N HIS A 53 13.58 5.41 -2.93
CA HIS A 53 13.97 6.77 -3.32
C HIS A 53 14.51 7.57 -2.14
N LYS A 54 13.89 7.46 -0.95
CA LYS A 54 14.40 8.13 0.26
C LYS A 54 15.76 7.59 0.69
N ILE A 55 15.96 6.27 0.68
CA ILE A 55 17.26 5.67 1.03
C ILE A 55 18.35 6.07 0.01
N GLN A 56 18.01 6.08 -1.28
CA GLN A 56 18.94 6.50 -2.34
C GLN A 56 19.34 7.97 -2.19
N GLN A 57 18.40 8.86 -1.86
CA GLN A 57 18.73 10.27 -1.62
C GLN A 57 19.67 10.47 -0.42
N MET A 58 19.48 9.72 0.67
CA MET A 58 20.40 9.78 1.83
C MET A 58 21.81 9.31 1.47
N LYS A 59 21.93 8.18 0.74
CA LYS A 59 23.23 7.66 0.29
C LYS A 59 23.91 8.57 -0.73
N MET A 60 23.15 9.20 -1.63
CA MET A 60 23.70 10.17 -2.60
C MET A 60 24.25 11.40 -1.88
N ARG A 61 23.55 11.90 -0.85
CA ARG A 61 24.05 12.99 -0.01
C ARG A 61 25.34 12.60 0.72
N GLU A 62 25.42 11.39 1.29
CA GLU A 62 26.66 10.90 1.93
C GLU A 62 27.84 10.75 0.96
N LEU A 63 27.59 10.43 -0.31
CA LEU A 63 28.65 10.26 -1.32
C LEU A 63 29.08 11.57 -1.98
N TRP A 64 28.27 12.64 -1.90
CA TRP A 64 28.50 13.93 -2.57
C TRP A 64 28.81 15.09 -1.57
N ASP A 65 28.54 14.93 -0.27
CA ASP A 65 29.00 15.85 0.79
C ASP A 65 30.35 15.38 1.41
N ASN A 66 31.27 14.82 0.61
CA ASN A 66 32.60 14.43 1.09
C ASN A 66 33.67 15.43 0.63
N GLU A 67 34.73 15.60 1.44
CA GLU A 67 35.83 16.54 1.17
C GLU A 67 36.57 16.26 -0.16
N GLU A 68 36.35 15.08 -0.76
CA GLU A 68 36.91 14.70 -2.06
C GLU A 68 36.26 15.45 -3.24
N ASP A 69 34.98 15.83 -3.16
CA ASP A 69 34.29 16.56 -4.24
C ASP A 69 34.76 18.04 -4.35
N ASP A 70 35.20 18.63 -3.24
CA ASP A 70 35.84 19.96 -3.19
C ASP A 70 37.22 19.97 -3.86
N ALA A 71 37.88 18.82 -3.97
CA ALA A 71 39.17 18.68 -4.64
C ALA A 71 39.03 18.66 -6.19
N TRP A 72 37.89 18.15 -6.71
CA TRP A 72 37.62 18.11 -8.15
C TRP A 72 37.19 19.45 -8.74
N ASN A 73 36.60 20.35 -7.95
CA ASN A 73 36.20 21.69 -8.39
C ASN A 73 37.34 22.74 -8.40
N LYS A 74 38.57 22.34 -8.04
CA LYS A 74 39.73 23.26 -7.90
C LYS A 74 40.79 23.19 -9.01
N TYR A 75 40.52 22.47 -10.09
CA TYR A 75 41.36 22.43 -11.30
C TYR A 75 40.54 22.77 -12.55
#